data_AF-A0A0B5ARA9-F1
#
_entry.id   AF-A0A0B5ARA9-F1
#
_cell.length_a   1.000
_cell.length_b   1.000
_cell.length_c   1.000
_cell.angle_alpha   90.00
_cell.angle_beta   90.00
_cell.angle_gamma   90.00
#
_symmetry.space_group_name_H-M   'P 1'
#
loop_
_entity.id
_entity.type
_entity.pdbx_description
1 polymer ?
#
loop_
_entity_poly.entity_id
_entity_poly.type
_entity_poly.pdbx_seq_one_letter_code
_entity_poly.pdbx_strand_id
1 'polypeptide(L)'
;MVDFEAVRDELVQSRVNGGFPCLYVEDGDYLKNGELYIRHAYEGTELDVQYLEKVMHYIYQLWGRTVHFETVLNQKTFLFTCSGRGVYNKQVEYTT
;
A
#
# COMPACT_ATOMS: atom_id res chain seq x y z
N MET A 1 7.72 -19.87 -30.63
CA MET A 1 8.56 -19.49 -29.48
C MET A 1 7.61 -18.77 -28.54
N VAL A 2 6.98 -19.50 -27.63
CA VAL A 2 5.90 -18.97 -26.78
C VAL A 2 6.39 -19.04 -25.35
N ASP A 3 6.36 -17.88 -24.71
CA ASP A 3 6.75 -17.51 -23.35
C ASP A 3 6.53 -18.58 -22.27
N PHE A 4 7.51 -19.48 -22.12
CA PHE A 4 7.60 -20.32 -20.92
C PHE A 4 8.24 -19.57 -19.74
N GLU A 5 8.98 -18.48 -20.03
CA GLU A 5 9.64 -17.67 -19.02
C GLU A 5 8.68 -16.71 -18.32
N ALA A 6 7.75 -16.07 -19.03
CA ALA A 6 6.76 -15.17 -18.42
C ALA A 6 5.82 -15.91 -17.45
N VAL A 7 5.37 -17.12 -17.81
CA VAL A 7 4.51 -17.95 -16.94
C VAL A 7 5.29 -18.45 -15.72
N ARG A 8 6.58 -18.75 -15.88
CA ARG A 8 7.45 -19.16 -14.77
C ARG A 8 7.67 -18.00 -13.79
N ASP A 9 7.91 -16.79 -14.27
CA ASP A 9 8.12 -15.63 -13.40
C ASP A 9 6.83 -15.20 -12.68
N GLU A 10 5.67 -15.32 -13.33
CA GLU A 10 4.35 -15.09 -12.70
C GLU A 10 4.09 -16.10 -11.56
N LEU A 11 4.43 -17.39 -11.76
CA LEU A 11 4.31 -18.43 -10.74
C LEU A 11 5.34 -18.31 -9.60
N VAL A 12 6.52 -17.74 -9.88
CA VAL A 12 7.58 -17.53 -8.87
C VAL A 12 7.27 -16.29 -8.01
N GLN A 13 6.76 -15.19 -8.58
CA GLN A 13 6.30 -14.03 -7.81
C GLN A 13 5.15 -14.40 -6.85
N SER A 14 4.25 -15.30 -7.28
CA SER A 14 3.20 -15.85 -6.41
C SER A 14 3.75 -16.63 -5.21
N ARG A 15 4.99 -17.13 -5.23
CA ARG A 15 5.54 -18.00 -4.18
C ARG A 15 6.30 -17.27 -3.06
N VAL A 16 6.70 -16.01 -3.25
CA VAL A 16 7.47 -15.28 -2.23
C VAL A 16 6.54 -14.65 -1.18
N ASN A 17 5.30 -14.29 -1.54
CA ASN A 17 4.29 -13.85 -0.58
C ASN A 17 2.87 -14.40 -0.83
N GLY A 18 2.70 -15.46 -1.62
CA GLY A 18 1.40 -16.10 -1.86
C GLY A 18 0.43 -15.32 -2.75
N GLY A 19 0.88 -14.25 -3.42
CA GLY A 19 -0.01 -13.28 -4.10
C GLY A 19 -0.66 -12.27 -3.15
N PHE A 20 -0.24 -12.23 -1.88
CA PHE A 20 -0.67 -11.21 -0.94
C PHE A 20 0.21 -9.95 -1.05
N PRO A 21 -0.36 -8.75 -1.02
CA PRO A 21 0.42 -7.51 -1.08
C PRO A 21 1.35 -7.37 0.13
N CYS A 22 2.61 -7.00 -0.11
CA CYS A 22 3.61 -6.78 0.93
C CYS A 22 3.48 -5.37 1.52
N LEU A 23 3.17 -5.26 2.82
CA LEU A 23 3.02 -3.97 3.52
C LEU A 23 4.09 -3.81 4.59
N TYR A 24 4.74 -2.65 4.62
CA TYR A 24 5.74 -2.30 5.61
C TYR A 24 5.26 -1.12 6.45
N VAL A 25 5.36 -1.25 7.78
CA VAL A 25 5.27 -0.08 8.67
C VAL A 25 6.62 0.61 8.64
N GLU A 26 6.67 1.78 8.00
CA GLU A 26 7.88 2.59 7.90
C GLU A 26 8.10 3.42 9.14
N ASP A 27 7.01 3.96 9.71
CA ASP A 27 7.07 4.85 10.86
C ASP A 27 5.82 4.69 11.73
N GLY A 28 6.01 4.46 13.02
CA GLY A 28 4.96 4.37 14.03
C GLY A 28 4.79 5.64 14.88
N ASP A 29 5.62 6.65 14.67
CA ASP A 29 5.50 7.99 15.25
C ASP A 29 5.65 9.05 14.14
N TYR A 30 4.94 8.82 13.03
CA TYR A 30 5.01 9.69 11.87
C TYR A 30 4.61 11.11 12.27
N LEU A 31 5.38 12.09 11.77
CA LEU A 31 5.28 13.52 12.11
C LEU A 31 5.37 13.83 13.62
N LYS A 32 5.92 12.91 14.43
CA LYS A 32 5.97 12.99 15.91
C LYS A 32 4.59 13.15 16.54
N ASN A 33 3.57 12.59 15.89
CA ASN A 33 2.18 12.68 16.31
C ASN A 33 1.57 11.30 16.59
N GLY A 34 2.38 10.25 16.71
CA GLY A 34 1.94 8.86 16.88
C GLY A 34 1.14 8.34 15.68
N GLU A 35 1.27 8.96 14.52
CA GLU A 35 0.58 8.54 13.30
C GLU A 35 1.32 7.39 12.65
N LEU A 36 0.58 6.50 12.00
CA LEU A 36 1.16 5.32 11.36
C LEU A 36 1.43 5.61 9.90
N TYR A 37 2.63 5.32 9.41
CA TYR A 37 2.95 5.34 7.99
C TYR A 37 3.22 3.92 7.49
N ILE A 38 2.42 3.50 6.53
CA ILE A 38 2.51 2.20 5.87
C ILE A 38 2.89 2.41 4.41
N ARG A 39 3.85 1.63 3.92
CA ARG A 39 4.19 1.55 2.50
C ARG A 39 3.81 0.19 1.93
N HIS A 40 3.11 0.20 0.80
CA HIS A 40 2.96 -0.97 -0.05
C HIS A 40 4.23 -1.15 -0.89
N ALA A 41 4.91 -2.29 -0.71
CA ALA A 41 5.96 -2.70 -1.61
C ALA A 41 5.33 -3.19 -2.91
N TYR A 42 5.23 -2.27 -3.87
CA TYR A 42 4.66 -2.54 -5.17
C TYR A 42 5.55 -3.49 -5.98
N GLU A 43 5.07 -4.70 -6.20
CA GLU A 43 5.74 -5.75 -6.98
C GLU A 43 5.02 -6.00 -8.33
N GLY A 44 4.46 -4.95 -8.94
CA GLY A 44 3.77 -5.03 -10.23
C GLY A 44 2.27 -5.31 -10.15
N THR A 45 1.72 -5.51 -8.95
CA THR A 45 0.28 -5.66 -8.72
C THR A 45 -0.28 -4.45 -7.97
N GLU A 46 -1.29 -3.80 -8.54
CA GLU A 46 -2.00 -2.69 -7.91
C GLU A 46 -3.04 -3.17 -6.90
N LEU A 47 -3.31 -2.34 -5.89
CA LEU A 47 -4.36 -2.62 -4.91
C LEU A 47 -5.72 -2.13 -5.40
N ASP A 48 -6.77 -2.90 -5.12
CA ASP A 48 -8.13 -2.41 -5.24
C ASP A 48 -8.39 -1.28 -4.23
N VAL A 49 -8.74 -0.10 -4.72
CA VAL A 49 -8.89 1.10 -3.90
C VAL A 49 -10.05 0.96 -2.92
N GLN A 50 -11.17 0.37 -3.32
CA GLN A 50 -12.34 0.22 -2.44
C GLN A 50 -12.03 -0.71 -1.26
N TYR A 51 -11.25 -1.77 -1.51
CA TYR A 51 -10.77 -2.66 -0.48
C TYR A 51 -9.74 -1.99 0.42
N LEU A 52 -8.77 -1.27 -0.16
CA LEU A 52 -7.78 -0.49 0.58
C LEU A 52 -8.44 0.49 1.56
N GLU A 53 -9.43 1.25 1.11
CA GLU A 53 -10.15 2.19 1.96
C GLU A 53 -10.78 1.47 3.16
N LYS A 54 -11.42 0.31 2.97
CA LYS A 54 -11.98 -0.49 4.08
C LYS A 54 -10.88 -0.96 5.03
N VAL A 55 -9.78 -1.48 4.50
CA VAL A 55 -8.62 -1.93 5.31
C VAL A 55 -8.08 -0.78 6.15
N MET A 56 -7.94 0.42 5.58
CA MET A 56 -7.45 1.59 6.33
C MET A 56 -8.37 1.98 7.48
N HIS A 57 -9.69 1.84 7.34
CA HIS A 57 -10.62 2.07 8.47
C HIS A 57 -10.37 1.06 9.61
N TYR A 58 -10.12 -0.21 9.30
CA TYR A 58 -9.79 -1.22 10.31
C TYR A 58 -8.44 -0.94 10.98
N ILE A 59 -7.42 -0.55 10.22
CA ILE A 59 -6.11 -0.19 10.77
C ILE A 59 -6.25 1.02 11.69
N TYR A 60 -7.01 2.04 11.28
CA TYR A 60 -7.30 3.20 12.14
C TYR A 60 -7.99 2.78 13.45
N GLN A 61 -8.96 1.86 13.40
CA GLN A 61 -9.63 1.35 14.61
C GLN A 61 -8.67 0.64 15.57
N LEU A 62 -7.72 -0.14 15.03
CA LEU A 62 -6.73 -0.87 15.83
C LEU A 62 -5.64 0.05 16.38
N TRP A 63 -5.16 0.99 15.57
CA TRP A 63 -4.09 1.91 15.94
C TRP A 63 -4.56 3.08 16.81
N GLY A 64 -5.79 3.56 16.59
CA GLY A 64 -6.43 4.64 17.32
C GLY A 64 -5.99 6.05 16.90
N ARG A 65 -5.14 6.19 15.88
CA ARG A 65 -4.65 7.46 15.34
C ARG A 65 -4.63 7.44 13.81
N THR A 66 -4.37 8.61 13.20
CA THR A 66 -4.28 8.75 11.74
C THR A 66 -3.33 7.72 11.14
N VAL A 67 -3.74 7.14 10.01
CA VAL A 67 -2.95 6.16 9.24
C VAL A 67 -2.72 6.71 7.85
N HIS A 68 -1.46 6.74 7.44
CA HIS A 68 -1.01 7.06 6.09
C HIS A 68 -0.62 5.77 5.37
N PHE A 69 -1.05 5.62 4.13
CA PHE A 69 -0.77 4.44 3.33
C PHE A 69 -0.31 4.85 1.94
N GLU A 70 0.93 4.52 1.61
CA GLU A 70 1.52 4.79 0.31
C GLU A 70 1.40 3.56 -0.60
N THR A 71 0.95 3.77 -1.84
CA THR A 71 0.93 2.74 -2.89
C THR A 71 1.10 3.36 -4.26
N VAL A 72 1.41 2.53 -5.26
CA VAL A 72 1.42 2.91 -6.67
C VAL A 72 0.09 2.51 -7.30
N LEU A 73 -0.49 3.43 -8.09
CA LEU A 73 -1.69 3.22 -8.91
C LEU A 73 -1.47 3.89 -10.27
N ASN A 74 -1.75 3.19 -11.37
CA ASN A 74 -1.49 3.64 -12.74
C ASN A 74 -0.08 4.26 -12.91
N GLN A 75 0.95 3.58 -12.38
CA GLN A 75 2.35 4.05 -12.40
C GLN A 75 2.62 5.38 -11.68
N LYS A 76 1.70 5.82 -10.81
CA LYS A 76 1.84 7.03 -10.01
C LYS A 76 1.75 6.70 -8.53
N THR A 77 2.56 7.35 -7.71
CA THR A 77 2.51 7.17 -6.26
C THR A 77 1.35 7.97 -5.67
N PHE A 78 0.55 7.30 -4.85
CA PHE A 78 -0.54 7.88 -4.09
C PHE A 78 -0.32 7.65 -2.60
N LEU A 79 -0.58 8.70 -1.81
CA LEU A 79 -0.66 8.62 -0.36
C LEU A 79 -2.11 8.75 0.05
N PHE A 80 -2.65 7.66 0.58
CA PHE A 80 -3.93 7.62 1.26
C PHE A 80 -3.76 8.03 2.71
N THR A 81 -4.75 8.68 3.29
CA THR A 81 -4.75 9.06 4.70
C THR A 81 -6.14 8.85 5.29
N CYS A 82 -6.20 8.15 6.42
CA CYS A 82 -7.42 7.88 7.17
C CYS A 82 -7.33 8.55 8.55
N SER A 83 -8.25 9.49 8.83
CA SER A 83 -8.29 10.26 10.07
C SER A 83 -9.59 10.05 10.88
N GLY A 84 -10.21 8.87 10.74
CA GLY A 84 -11.45 8.48 11.42
C GLY A 84 -12.73 9.13 10.87
N ARG A 85 -12.63 10.27 10.17
CA ARG A 85 -13.76 10.93 9.48
C ARG A 85 -13.97 10.43 8.05
N GLY A 86 -12.96 9.77 7.49
CA GLY A 86 -12.96 9.25 6.12
C GLY A 86 -11.54 9.01 5.62
N VAL A 87 -11.44 8.52 4.39
CA VAL A 87 -10.18 8.32 3.67
C VAL A 87 -10.10 9.35 2.55
N TYR A 88 -8.95 9.99 2.41
CA TYR A 88 -8.63 10.83 1.26
C TYR A 88 -7.28 10.41 0.68
N ASN A 89 -7.08 10.66 -0.60
CA ASN A 89 -5.83 10.36 -1.28
C ASN A 89 -5.27 11.61 -1.97
N LYS A 90 -3.94 11.65 -2.10
CA LYS A 90 -3.23 12.62 -2.93
C LYS A 90 -2.15 11.92 -3.72
N GLN A 91 -1.92 12.36 -4.95
CA GLN A 91 -0.73 11.97 -5.69
C GLN A 91 0.49 12.60 -5.03
N VAL A 92 1.57 11.83 -4.87
CA VAL A 92 2.84 12.31 -4.33
C VAL A 92 3.90 12.18 -5.41
N GLU A 93 4.64 13.25 -5.63
CA GLU A 93 5.79 13.27 -6.52
C GLU A 93 7.04 13.34 -5.65
N TYR A 94 7.92 12.34 -5.79
CA TYR A 94 9.22 12.38 -5.17
C TYR A 94 10.13 13.23 -6.05
N THR A 95 10.36 14.48 -5.67
CA THR A 95 11.40 15.30 -6.31
C THR A 95 12.76 14.68 -5.98
N THR A 96 13.47 14.25 -7.02
CA THR A 96 14.87 13.80 -6.93
C THR A 96 15.78 15.00 -6.68
#